data_AF-A0A075KKG4-F1
#
_entry.id   AF-A0A075KKG4-F1
#
_cell.length_a   1.000
_cell.length_b   1.000
_cell.length_c   1.000
_cell.angle_alpha   90.00
_cell.angle_beta   90.00
_cell.angle_gamma   90.00
#
_symmetry.space_group_name_H-M   'P 1'
#
loop_
_entity.id
_entity.type
_entity.pdbx_description
1 polymer ?
#
loop_
_entity_poly.entity_id
_entity_poly.type
_entity_poly.pdbx_seq_one_letter_code
_entity_poly.pdbx_strand_id
1 'polypeptide(L)'
;MSYNPDSPANAVAEEIRENFRALKEDRIVAAATTTKLETARTINGVSFDGTENIMITQVNGKDITTIDEIPTSLPANGGDADTVDGKHAVEFAPAGYIPPNATKTTDGSMSAADKVKLDGIETGAQVNQNAFSNVVVNGTTIQADSQTDILELAAGTNIALTADTVSEKVTIAVIGQVASAAQADSATNADTATKLATAHTVNGVAFDGSADITIIAEANGGNADTATKLVNARTIATTGDVMGVATSFDGSANISIPTTLAASGVTAGSYTSVTVDAKGRVTAGTNPTSLAVSVTGNAATATKLATARTISLAGDATGSTTFDGSGNASITVDVTSADSAAYATSAGNADTLDGHHWSEVQDAIATNNFDTGHSFNANGYQKLGSGLIIQWGSLTVPINQTSTSLTFPIPFPTACFQVQATIDYKSIVSGTLAIYATNITANGCTLIGDYDVDSVTNSKGNWFAIGY
;
A
#
# COMPACT_ATOMS: atom_id res chain seq x y z
N MET A 1 34.89 -210.68 157.96
CA MET A 1 36.37 -210.52 157.91
C MET A 1 36.70 -209.04 158.04
N SER A 2 37.92 -208.72 158.48
CA SER A 2 38.73 -207.50 158.28
C SER A 2 38.18 -206.31 157.45
N TYR A 3 38.66 -205.09 157.73
CA TYR A 3 38.48 -203.85 156.93
C TYR A 3 38.55 -204.06 155.38
N ASN A 4 37.80 -203.28 154.58
CA ASN A 4 37.99 -203.20 153.11
C ASN A 4 38.37 -201.78 152.63
N PRO A 5 39.56 -201.63 152.03
CA PRO A 5 39.98 -200.44 151.30
C PRO A 5 39.13 -200.04 150.05
N ASP A 6 38.19 -200.88 149.57
CA ASP A 6 37.46 -200.70 148.30
C ASP A 6 35.93 -200.62 148.44
N SER A 7 35.52 -199.87 149.45
CA SER A 7 34.13 -199.54 149.71
C SER A 7 33.57 -198.42 148.79
N PRO A 8 32.24 -198.21 148.77
CA PRO A 8 31.51 -197.31 147.85
C PRO A 8 31.84 -195.82 147.91
N ALA A 9 32.44 -195.33 148.99
CA ALA A 9 32.74 -193.90 149.11
C ALA A 9 33.83 -193.44 148.13
N ASN A 10 34.80 -194.31 147.87
CA ASN A 10 35.97 -193.93 147.11
C ASN A 10 35.68 -193.75 145.62
N ALA A 11 34.64 -194.43 145.11
CA ALA A 11 34.19 -194.24 143.73
C ALA A 11 33.51 -192.87 143.52
N VAL A 12 32.78 -192.36 144.52
CA VAL A 12 32.07 -191.07 144.43
C VAL A 12 33.04 -189.88 144.28
N ALA A 13 34.24 -190.01 144.85
CA ALA A 13 35.22 -188.94 144.82
C ALA A 13 35.85 -188.72 143.44
N GLU A 14 35.82 -189.71 142.55
CA GLU A 14 36.61 -189.69 141.32
C GLU A 14 35.87 -189.11 140.12
N GLU A 15 34.55 -189.30 140.02
CA GLU A 15 33.81 -188.88 138.82
C GLU A 15 33.36 -187.40 138.85
N ILE A 16 33.13 -186.83 140.03
CA ILE A 16 32.96 -185.38 140.20
C ILE A 16 34.22 -184.63 139.74
N ARG A 17 35.39 -185.24 139.89
CA ARG A 17 36.67 -184.62 139.52
C ARG A 17 36.88 -184.51 138.01
N GLU A 18 36.21 -185.33 137.20
CA GLU A 18 36.50 -185.42 135.76
C GLU A 18 35.58 -184.60 134.84
N ASN A 19 34.35 -184.28 135.25
CA ASN A 19 33.44 -183.54 134.36
C ASN A 19 33.31 -182.03 134.65
N PHE A 20 33.80 -181.56 135.79
CA PHE A 20 34.29 -180.17 135.89
C PHE A 20 35.54 -179.91 135.03
N ARG A 21 36.26 -180.95 134.60
CA ARG A 21 37.36 -180.85 133.63
C ARG A 21 36.84 -180.66 132.20
N ALA A 22 35.75 -181.34 131.82
CA ALA A 22 35.08 -181.13 130.54
C ALA A 22 34.45 -179.72 130.41
N LEU A 23 34.08 -179.07 131.53
CA LEU A 23 33.70 -177.65 131.58
C LEU A 23 34.84 -176.69 131.16
N LYS A 24 36.08 -177.17 131.01
CA LYS A 24 37.28 -176.36 130.79
C LYS A 24 37.96 -176.55 129.42
N GLU A 25 37.66 -177.60 128.67
CA GLU A 25 38.41 -177.91 127.42
C GLU A 25 37.67 -177.48 126.13
N ASP A 26 36.33 -177.56 126.03
CA ASP A 26 35.60 -177.18 124.81
C ASP A 26 34.70 -175.95 125.04
N ARG A 27 35.33 -174.78 125.20
CA ARG A 27 34.68 -173.51 124.89
C ARG A 27 34.74 -173.31 123.39
N ILE A 28 33.63 -172.90 122.79
CA ILE A 28 33.40 -172.72 121.34
C ILE A 28 32.82 -174.05 120.81
N VAL A 29 31.64 -174.09 120.20
CA VAL A 29 31.35 -173.42 118.92
C VAL A 29 29.87 -173.02 118.79
N ALA A 30 29.65 -171.70 118.66
CA ALA A 30 28.60 -170.94 117.95
C ALA A 30 27.10 -171.09 118.36
N ALA A 31 26.72 -170.30 119.38
CA ALA A 31 25.35 -169.88 119.77
C ALA A 31 24.76 -168.87 118.74
N ALA A 32 23.53 -168.93 118.22
CA ALA A 32 22.15 -168.98 118.76
C ALA A 32 21.49 -167.59 119.01
N THR A 33 20.31 -167.37 118.39
CA THR A 33 19.25 -166.37 118.71
C THR A 33 19.64 -164.91 119.01
N THR A 34 19.99 -164.09 118.01
CA THR A 34 20.16 -162.65 118.26
C THR A 34 19.24 -161.79 117.42
N THR A 35 18.00 -161.65 117.88
CA THR A 35 17.10 -160.54 117.55
C THR A 35 17.33 -159.31 118.46
N LYS A 36 18.43 -159.30 119.23
CA LYS A 36 18.86 -158.29 120.22
C LYS A 36 20.40 -158.22 120.26
N LEU A 37 20.97 -157.06 120.59
CA LEU A 37 22.42 -156.91 120.84
C LEU A 37 22.87 -157.61 122.14
N GLU A 38 23.99 -158.34 122.12
CA GLU A 38 24.52 -159.12 123.27
C GLU A 38 24.91 -158.24 124.49
N THR A 39 25.15 -156.94 124.29
CA THR A 39 25.19 -155.95 125.37
C THR A 39 24.52 -154.67 124.88
N ALA A 40 23.48 -154.22 125.59
CA ALA A 40 22.80 -152.97 125.29
C ALA A 40 23.78 -151.79 125.35
N ARG A 41 23.69 -150.88 124.38
CA ARG A 41 24.49 -149.64 124.37
C ARG A 41 23.65 -148.54 124.97
N THR A 42 24.28 -147.65 125.72
CA THR A 42 23.63 -146.45 126.23
C THR A 42 23.71 -145.33 125.20
N ILE A 43 22.58 -144.67 124.92
CA ILE A 43 22.54 -143.41 124.19
C ILE A 43 22.03 -142.34 125.17
N ASN A 44 22.92 -141.45 125.60
CA ASN A 44 22.66 -140.45 126.65
C ASN A 44 22.10 -141.04 127.96
N GLY A 45 22.73 -142.11 128.44
CA GLY A 45 22.33 -142.77 129.69
C GLY A 45 21.10 -143.66 129.59
N VAL A 46 20.39 -143.67 128.45
CA VAL A 46 19.24 -144.54 128.22
C VAL A 46 19.69 -145.77 127.42
N SER A 47 19.31 -146.96 127.88
CA SER A 47 19.75 -148.24 127.34
C SER A 47 18.96 -148.62 126.07
N PHE A 48 19.66 -149.08 125.01
CA PHE A 48 19.08 -149.52 123.73
C PHE A 48 19.71 -150.85 123.28
N ASP A 49 18.87 -151.79 122.87
CA ASP A 49 19.27 -153.15 122.48
C ASP A 49 18.57 -153.67 121.20
N GLY A 50 17.82 -152.79 120.52
CA GLY A 50 17.23 -153.03 119.20
C GLY A 50 15.81 -153.59 119.21
N THR A 51 15.21 -153.84 120.37
CA THR A 51 13.85 -154.41 120.43
C THR A 51 12.73 -153.35 120.40
N GLU A 52 13.00 -152.10 120.81
CA GLU A 52 12.04 -150.97 120.83
C GLU A 52 12.71 -149.59 120.61
N ASN A 53 11.92 -148.52 120.44
CA ASN A 53 12.39 -147.13 120.23
C ASN A 53 12.91 -146.46 121.52
N ILE A 54 13.79 -145.45 121.40
CA ILE A 54 14.44 -144.73 122.52
C ILE A 54 14.13 -143.23 122.55
N MET A 55 14.10 -142.63 123.76
CA MET A 55 13.91 -141.18 124.02
C MET A 55 15.12 -140.65 124.83
N ILE A 56 15.68 -139.48 124.47
CA ILE A 56 16.95 -138.98 125.01
C ILE A 56 16.81 -137.59 125.67
N THR A 57 17.34 -137.42 126.88
CA THR A 57 17.54 -136.15 127.62
C THR A 57 19.05 -135.83 127.78
N GLN A 58 19.44 -134.55 127.82
CA GLN A 58 20.84 -134.07 127.74
C GLN A 58 21.75 -134.37 128.95
N VAL A 59 23.07 -134.44 128.72
CA VAL A 59 24.13 -134.59 129.74
C VAL A 59 25.24 -133.54 129.52
N ASN A 60 25.20 -132.43 130.27
CA ASN A 60 26.35 -131.57 130.67
C ASN A 60 25.93 -130.38 131.59
N GLY A 61 24.86 -130.53 132.38
CA GLY A 61 24.61 -129.66 133.54
C GLY A 61 24.09 -128.24 133.28
N LYS A 62 23.66 -127.88 132.05
CA LYS A 62 22.83 -126.68 131.82
C LYS A 62 21.47 -127.07 131.26
N ASP A 63 20.44 -126.76 132.04
CA ASP A 63 19.04 -126.88 131.66
C ASP A 63 18.70 -125.77 130.65
N ILE A 64 18.12 -126.09 129.49
CA ILE A 64 17.64 -125.06 128.55
C ILE A 64 16.27 -124.52 128.97
N THR A 65 15.69 -125.06 130.05
CA THR A 65 14.37 -124.67 130.53
C THR A 65 14.36 -123.53 131.56
N THR A 66 15.48 -122.86 131.87
CA THR A 66 15.50 -121.65 132.76
C THR A 66 16.39 -120.49 132.27
N ILE A 67 15.84 -119.27 132.35
CA ILE A 67 16.33 -117.98 131.81
C ILE A 67 17.15 -117.24 132.89
N ASP A 68 18.40 -117.63 133.20
CA ASP A 68 19.14 -116.89 134.25
C ASP A 68 20.65 -116.66 134.08
N GLU A 69 21.27 -117.02 132.94
CA GLU A 69 22.72 -116.72 132.74
C GLU A 69 23.12 -116.45 131.29
N ILE A 70 22.47 -115.47 130.64
CA ILE A 70 23.05 -114.75 129.49
C ILE A 70 23.22 -113.27 129.91
N PRO A 71 24.44 -112.69 129.84
CA PRO A 71 24.71 -111.39 130.41
C PRO A 71 23.95 -110.28 129.68
N THR A 72 23.32 -109.38 130.44
CA THR A 72 22.63 -108.19 129.91
C THR A 72 23.59 -107.07 129.47
N SER A 73 24.90 -107.26 129.58
CA SER A 73 25.93 -106.44 128.91
C SER A 73 27.30 -107.13 128.97
N LEU A 74 28.13 -106.92 127.94
CA LEU A 74 29.56 -107.27 127.92
C LEU A 74 30.39 -106.16 128.60
N PRO A 75 31.52 -106.48 129.24
CA PRO A 75 32.26 -105.57 130.10
C PRO A 75 32.81 -104.35 129.36
N ALA A 76 32.79 -103.21 130.06
CA ALA A 76 33.30 -101.92 129.62
C ALA A 76 34.79 -101.98 129.25
N ASN A 77 35.08 -102.23 127.97
CA ASN A 77 36.17 -101.65 127.18
C ASN A 77 36.31 -102.33 125.79
N GLY A 78 35.38 -102.00 124.89
CA GLY A 78 35.62 -102.08 123.44
C GLY A 78 34.72 -103.09 122.70
N GLY A 79 33.80 -102.58 121.88
CA GLY A 79 32.99 -103.41 121.00
C GLY A 79 31.92 -102.78 120.09
N ASP A 80 31.58 -101.48 120.19
CA ASP A 80 30.44 -100.92 119.45
C ASP A 80 30.87 -100.08 118.22
N ALA A 81 30.47 -100.51 117.02
CA ALA A 81 30.86 -99.97 115.70
C ALA A 81 30.04 -98.75 115.21
N ASP A 82 29.60 -97.85 116.10
CA ASP A 82 28.70 -96.72 115.77
C ASP A 82 29.38 -95.32 115.87
N THR A 83 30.69 -95.26 116.09
CA THR A 83 31.43 -93.98 116.14
C THR A 83 32.78 -94.08 115.43
N VAL A 84 33.17 -93.04 114.68
CA VAL A 84 34.50 -92.92 114.04
C VAL A 84 35.23 -91.77 114.73
N ASP A 85 36.43 -92.02 115.24
CA ASP A 85 37.23 -91.12 116.09
C ASP A 85 36.46 -90.57 117.32
N GLY A 86 35.52 -91.35 117.85
CA GLY A 86 34.78 -91.03 119.07
C GLY A 86 33.64 -90.02 118.88
N LYS A 87 33.24 -89.72 117.63
CA LYS A 87 32.10 -88.84 117.32
C LYS A 87 31.10 -89.53 116.40
N HIS A 88 29.81 -89.24 116.58
CA HIS A 88 28.75 -89.76 115.71
C HIS A 88 28.66 -88.97 114.39
N ALA A 89 28.09 -89.57 113.35
CA ALA A 89 27.97 -88.99 112.00
C ALA A 89 27.34 -87.57 111.95
N VAL A 90 26.46 -87.25 112.89
CA VAL A 90 25.79 -85.94 113.00
C VAL A 90 26.75 -84.78 113.33
N GLU A 91 27.96 -85.09 113.82
CA GLU A 91 28.97 -84.07 114.16
C GLU A 91 29.85 -83.66 112.97
N PHE A 92 29.86 -84.42 111.87
CA PHE A 92 30.65 -84.09 110.67
C PHE A 92 29.84 -83.31 109.61
N ALA A 93 28.52 -83.45 109.64
CA ALA A 93 27.59 -82.57 108.95
C ALA A 93 26.26 -82.65 109.71
N PRO A 94 25.85 -81.59 110.43
CA PRO A 94 24.55 -81.59 111.10
C PRO A 94 23.45 -81.91 110.10
N ALA A 95 22.46 -82.70 110.50
CA ALA A 95 21.28 -82.94 109.69
C ALA A 95 20.65 -81.58 109.30
N GLY A 96 20.71 -81.21 108.02
CA GLY A 96 20.27 -79.90 107.52
C GLY A 96 21.38 -78.92 107.11
N TYR A 97 22.65 -79.33 107.00
CA TYR A 97 23.70 -78.47 106.41
C TYR A 97 23.36 -78.08 104.96
N ILE A 98 23.18 -76.79 104.72
CA ILE A 98 23.01 -76.18 103.39
C ILE A 98 24.33 -75.46 103.06
N PRO A 99 25.03 -75.82 101.96
CA PRO A 99 26.24 -75.11 101.55
C PRO A 99 25.96 -73.61 101.40
N PRO A 100 26.87 -72.72 101.83
CA PRO A 100 26.66 -71.28 101.70
C PRO A 100 26.51 -70.90 100.23
N ASN A 101 25.54 -70.02 99.94
CA ASN A 101 25.41 -69.44 98.60
C ASN A 101 26.66 -68.62 98.27
N ALA A 102 27.20 -68.83 97.07
CA ALA A 102 28.26 -67.95 96.57
C ALA A 102 27.74 -66.52 96.44
N THR A 103 28.52 -65.55 96.93
CA THR A 103 28.26 -64.13 96.75
C THR A 103 29.22 -63.55 95.71
N LYS A 104 29.06 -62.28 95.33
CA LYS A 104 29.99 -61.62 94.41
C LYS A 104 31.41 -61.45 94.98
N THR A 105 31.59 -61.65 96.28
CA THR A 105 32.86 -61.39 96.99
C THR A 105 33.35 -62.55 97.86
N THR A 106 32.56 -63.61 98.00
CA THR A 106 32.91 -64.77 98.84
C THR A 106 32.51 -66.05 98.15
N ASP A 107 33.44 -67.01 98.14
CA ASP A 107 33.21 -68.34 97.61
C ASP A 107 32.13 -69.06 98.41
N GLY A 108 31.32 -69.84 97.71
CA GLY A 108 30.30 -70.72 98.29
C GLY A 108 30.28 -72.04 97.53
N SER A 109 29.12 -72.43 97.01
CA SER A 109 28.99 -73.56 96.08
C SER A 109 29.65 -73.35 94.69
N MET A 110 30.08 -72.13 94.38
CA MET A 110 30.92 -71.73 93.24
C MET A 110 31.85 -70.59 93.66
N SER A 111 32.84 -70.24 92.83
CA SER A 111 33.75 -69.12 93.12
C SER A 111 33.02 -67.77 93.04
N ALA A 112 33.46 -66.81 93.84
CA ALA A 112 32.97 -65.43 93.77
C ALA A 112 33.14 -64.83 92.36
N ALA A 113 34.25 -65.15 91.69
CA ALA A 113 34.53 -64.69 90.33
C ALA A 113 33.54 -65.23 89.29
N ASP A 114 33.20 -66.51 89.36
CA ASP A 114 32.23 -67.10 88.45
C ASP A 114 30.80 -66.63 88.75
N LYS A 115 30.50 -66.34 90.02
CA LYS A 115 29.22 -65.74 90.40
C LYS A 115 29.08 -64.32 89.85
N VAL A 116 30.15 -63.52 89.88
CA VAL A 116 30.18 -62.18 89.26
C VAL A 116 29.98 -62.27 87.75
N LYS A 117 30.66 -63.21 87.07
CA LYS A 117 30.49 -63.42 85.63
C LYS A 117 29.05 -63.81 85.30
N LEU A 118 28.47 -64.75 86.05
CA LEU A 118 27.11 -65.22 85.82
C LEU A 118 26.06 -64.13 86.10
N ASP A 119 26.27 -63.32 87.15
CA ASP A 119 25.41 -62.17 87.47
C ASP A 119 25.51 -61.03 86.45
N GLY A 120 26.58 -60.97 85.66
CA GLY A 120 26.77 -60.00 84.59
C GLY A 120 26.10 -60.40 83.27
N ILE A 121 25.55 -61.61 83.17
CA ILE A 121 24.82 -62.08 81.99
C ILE A 121 23.36 -61.66 82.14
N GLU A 122 22.89 -60.78 81.25
CA GLU A 122 21.48 -60.35 81.20
C GLU A 122 20.55 -61.56 81.04
N THR A 123 19.36 -61.45 81.64
CA THR A 123 18.36 -62.53 81.57
C THR A 123 17.93 -62.74 80.12
N GLY A 124 18.16 -63.94 79.58
CA GLY A 124 17.83 -64.28 78.20
C GLY A 124 18.95 -63.97 77.19
N ALA A 125 20.16 -63.65 77.63
CA ALA A 125 21.32 -63.53 76.74
C ALA A 125 21.53 -64.82 75.93
N GLN A 126 21.65 -64.67 74.61
CA GLN A 126 21.89 -65.76 73.67
C GLN A 126 23.33 -65.70 73.14
N VAL A 127 23.87 -66.85 72.77
CA VAL A 127 25.12 -66.92 72.00
C VAL A 127 24.83 -66.36 70.61
N ASN A 128 25.58 -65.36 70.15
CA ASN A 128 25.45 -64.70 68.83
C ASN A 128 24.17 -63.85 68.62
N GLN A 129 23.93 -62.84 69.47
CA GLN A 129 22.90 -61.84 69.18
C GLN A 129 23.23 -61.05 67.91
N ASN A 130 22.21 -60.65 67.14
CA ASN A 130 22.37 -59.76 65.98
C ASN A 130 23.13 -58.50 66.40
N ALA A 131 24.17 -58.12 65.63
CA ALA A 131 24.94 -56.90 65.90
C ALA A 131 24.06 -55.63 65.85
N PHE A 132 22.95 -55.68 65.12
CA PHE A 132 21.89 -54.67 65.08
C PHE A 132 20.51 -55.35 65.10
N SER A 133 19.53 -54.80 65.81
CA SER A 133 18.13 -55.27 65.70
C SER A 133 17.42 -54.58 64.53
N ASN A 134 17.52 -53.24 64.47
CA ASN A 134 16.79 -52.40 63.51
C ASN A 134 17.72 -51.31 62.97
N VAL A 135 17.63 -51.02 61.66
CA VAL A 135 18.24 -49.85 61.03
C VAL A 135 17.17 -49.06 60.30
N VAL A 136 16.97 -47.79 60.66
CA VAL A 136 15.98 -46.92 60.00
C VAL A 136 16.65 -46.04 58.95
N VAL A 137 16.23 -46.13 57.69
CA VAL A 137 16.71 -45.33 56.56
C VAL A 137 15.54 -44.59 55.95
N ASN A 138 15.55 -43.25 56.01
CA ASN A 138 14.49 -42.39 55.47
C ASN A 138 13.07 -42.82 55.90
N GLY A 139 12.91 -43.26 57.15
CA GLY A 139 11.64 -43.73 57.71
C GLY A 139 11.30 -45.21 57.48
N THR A 140 12.10 -45.95 56.69
CA THR A 140 11.94 -47.41 56.50
C THR A 140 12.83 -48.18 57.47
N THR A 141 12.25 -49.14 58.19
CA THR A 141 13.00 -49.99 59.12
C THR A 141 13.44 -51.28 58.45
N ILE A 142 14.76 -51.50 58.42
CA ILE A 142 15.41 -52.76 58.06
C ILE A 142 15.60 -53.53 59.36
N GLN A 143 14.95 -54.68 59.48
CA GLN A 143 14.98 -55.54 60.66
C GLN A 143 15.92 -56.72 60.40
N ALA A 144 16.72 -57.10 61.39
CA ALA A 144 17.45 -58.36 61.35
C ALA A 144 16.51 -59.51 61.76
N ASP A 145 16.34 -60.51 60.91
CA ASP A 145 15.48 -61.68 61.10
C ASP A 145 16.26 -62.98 61.38
N SER A 146 17.59 -62.94 61.21
CA SER A 146 18.50 -64.05 61.51
C SER A 146 19.77 -63.59 62.25
N GLN A 147 20.33 -64.51 63.04
CA GLN A 147 21.60 -64.38 63.79
C GLN A 147 22.84 -64.08 62.94
N THR A 148 22.72 -64.19 61.61
CA THR A 148 23.81 -64.04 60.65
C THR A 148 23.58 -62.92 59.64
N ASP A 149 22.61 -62.04 59.85
CA ASP A 149 22.26 -61.03 58.86
C ASP A 149 23.37 -60.00 58.62
N ILE A 150 23.48 -59.57 57.36
CA ILE A 150 24.43 -58.56 56.90
C ILE A 150 23.64 -57.36 56.38
N LEU A 151 23.95 -56.17 56.89
CA LEU A 151 23.51 -54.91 56.28
C LEU A 151 24.47 -54.54 55.14
N GLU A 152 24.01 -54.68 53.90
CA GLU A 152 24.77 -54.23 52.73
C GLU A 152 24.49 -52.75 52.41
N LEU A 153 25.54 -51.97 52.18
CA LEU A 153 25.45 -50.59 51.67
C LEU A 153 25.83 -50.58 50.19
N ALA A 154 24.84 -50.36 49.32
CA ALA A 154 25.03 -50.29 47.87
C ALA A 154 25.16 -48.83 47.38
N ALA A 155 26.15 -48.57 46.53
CA ALA A 155 26.41 -47.24 46.00
C ALA A 155 25.40 -46.88 44.89
N GLY A 156 24.74 -45.73 45.01
CA GLY A 156 23.88 -45.17 43.96
C GLY A 156 24.67 -44.46 42.86
N THR A 157 23.98 -44.00 41.80
CA THR A 157 24.61 -43.20 40.73
C THR A 157 25.29 -41.96 41.30
N ASN A 158 26.54 -41.71 40.88
CA ASN A 158 27.41 -40.62 41.34
C ASN A 158 27.77 -40.65 42.84
N ILE A 159 27.37 -41.69 43.59
CA ILE A 159 27.80 -41.89 44.98
C ILE A 159 28.88 -42.98 44.98
N ALA A 160 30.00 -42.72 45.66
CA ALA A 160 30.99 -43.73 46.00
C ALA A 160 30.85 -44.10 47.47
N LEU A 161 30.89 -45.41 47.74
CA LEU A 161 31.02 -45.97 49.07
C LEU A 161 32.42 -46.56 49.20
N THR A 162 33.17 -46.14 50.21
CA THR A 162 34.51 -46.69 50.50
C THR A 162 34.54 -47.19 51.93
N ALA A 163 34.73 -48.49 52.11
CA ALA A 163 34.87 -49.12 53.41
C ALA A 163 36.34 -49.10 53.87
N ASP A 164 36.57 -48.75 55.14
CA ASP A 164 37.85 -48.88 55.84
C ASP A 164 37.63 -49.83 57.02
N THR A 165 38.09 -51.08 56.85
CA THR A 165 37.94 -52.14 57.85
C THR A 165 38.92 -52.03 59.01
N VAL A 166 39.97 -51.20 58.91
CA VAL A 166 40.95 -50.98 59.98
C VAL A 166 40.45 -49.91 60.94
N SER A 167 39.83 -48.85 60.40
CA SER A 167 39.25 -47.76 61.19
C SER A 167 37.77 -47.96 61.53
N GLU A 168 37.15 -49.06 61.06
CA GLU A 168 35.72 -49.36 61.22
C GLU A 168 34.81 -48.25 60.65
N LYS A 169 35.13 -47.72 59.46
CA LYS A 169 34.42 -46.60 58.83
C LYS A 169 33.87 -46.93 57.45
N VAL A 170 32.76 -46.30 57.08
CA VAL A 170 32.27 -46.21 55.71
C VAL A 170 32.22 -44.74 55.31
N THR A 171 32.88 -44.39 54.21
CA THR A 171 32.82 -43.05 53.61
C THR A 171 31.82 -43.03 52.47
N ILE A 172 30.91 -42.06 52.49
CA ILE A 172 29.93 -41.80 51.42
C ILE A 172 30.34 -40.49 50.74
N ALA A 173 30.78 -40.58 49.49
CA ALA A 173 31.27 -39.44 48.71
C ALA A 173 30.49 -39.28 47.41
N VAL A 174 30.48 -38.08 46.84
CA VAL A 174 29.95 -37.84 45.49
C VAL A 174 31.10 -37.83 44.49
N ILE A 175 31.04 -38.63 43.42
CA ILE A 175 32.16 -38.90 42.49
C ILE A 175 31.88 -38.54 41.02
N GLY A 176 30.76 -37.88 40.74
CA GLY A 176 30.38 -37.42 39.39
C GLY A 176 29.97 -35.95 39.35
N GLN A 177 29.46 -35.47 38.20
CA GLN A 177 28.87 -34.14 38.11
C GLN A 177 27.63 -34.08 39.02
N VAL A 178 27.82 -33.46 40.17
CA VAL A 178 26.77 -32.88 40.99
C VAL A 178 26.73 -31.43 40.57
N ALA A 179 25.69 -31.04 39.84
CA ALA A 179 25.29 -29.64 39.87
C ALA A 179 25.11 -29.35 41.35
N SER A 180 26.05 -28.68 42.03
CA SER A 180 25.86 -28.41 43.45
C SER A 180 24.50 -27.70 43.58
N ALA A 181 23.75 -27.84 44.67
CA ALA A 181 22.46 -27.15 44.77
C ALA A 181 22.58 -25.65 44.39
N ALA A 182 23.70 -25.00 44.75
CA ALA A 182 24.00 -23.60 44.40
C ALA A 182 24.52 -23.37 42.96
N GLN A 183 25.20 -24.33 42.35
CA GLN A 183 25.66 -24.27 40.94
C GLN A 183 24.57 -24.74 39.96
N ALA A 184 23.58 -25.53 40.41
CA ALA A 184 22.36 -25.85 39.69
C ALA A 184 21.45 -24.61 39.56
N ASP A 185 21.34 -23.83 40.65
CA ASP A 185 20.60 -22.57 40.64
C ASP A 185 21.25 -21.53 39.71
N SER A 186 22.58 -21.52 39.60
CA SER A 186 23.34 -20.62 38.71
C SER A 186 23.39 -21.11 37.25
N ALA A 187 22.99 -22.35 36.96
CA ALA A 187 23.06 -22.95 35.61
C ALA A 187 21.79 -22.74 34.76
N THR A 188 20.67 -22.30 35.32
CA THR A 188 19.39 -22.20 34.56
C THR A 188 19.42 -21.18 33.41
N ASN A 189 20.32 -20.20 33.43
CA ASN A 189 20.50 -19.23 32.33
C ASN A 189 21.78 -19.41 31.49
N ALA A 190 22.70 -20.31 31.88
CA ALA A 190 23.97 -20.50 31.16
C ALA A 190 23.86 -21.49 29.99
N ASP A 191 23.01 -22.52 30.10
CA ASP A 191 22.91 -23.57 29.08
C ASP A 191 22.32 -23.07 27.74
N THR A 192 21.46 -22.05 27.76
CA THR A 192 20.99 -21.39 26.52
C THR A 192 22.01 -20.40 25.95
N ALA A 193 23.01 -19.98 26.73
CA ALA A 193 24.08 -19.08 26.35
C ALA A 193 25.39 -19.80 25.94
N THR A 194 25.43 -21.13 25.89
CA THR A 194 26.62 -21.87 25.41
C THR A 194 27.04 -21.47 23.99
N LYS A 195 26.12 -20.97 23.17
CA LYS A 195 26.44 -20.42 21.84
C LYS A 195 27.26 -19.12 21.90
N LEU A 196 27.09 -18.29 22.94
CA LEU A 196 27.87 -17.06 23.15
C LEU A 196 29.18 -17.29 23.93
N ALA A 197 29.44 -18.52 24.38
CA ALA A 197 30.71 -18.86 25.04
C ALA A 197 31.94 -18.63 24.14
N THR A 198 31.74 -18.70 22.81
CA THR A 198 32.65 -18.10 21.83
C THR A 198 31.99 -16.81 21.32
N ALA A 199 32.68 -15.68 21.46
CA ALA A 199 32.15 -14.41 21.00
C ALA A 199 31.74 -14.50 19.52
N HIS A 200 30.51 -14.11 19.23
CA HIS A 200 30.00 -14.02 17.86
C HIS A 200 29.97 -12.57 17.42
N THR A 201 30.20 -12.31 16.13
CA THR A 201 30.17 -10.96 15.60
C THR A 201 28.74 -10.52 15.29
N VAL A 202 28.27 -9.44 15.92
CA VAL A 202 27.06 -8.73 15.52
C VAL A 202 27.49 -7.49 14.75
N ASN A 203 27.17 -7.46 13.45
CA ASN A 203 27.64 -6.41 12.55
C ASN A 203 29.16 -6.16 12.63
N GLY A 204 29.95 -7.25 12.71
CA GLY A 204 31.41 -7.20 12.82
C GLY A 204 31.97 -6.98 14.23
N VAL A 205 31.15 -6.62 15.22
CA VAL A 205 31.57 -6.43 16.62
C VAL A 205 31.42 -7.73 17.40
N ALA A 206 32.51 -8.25 17.97
CA ALA A 206 32.48 -9.45 18.80
C ALA A 206 31.64 -9.23 20.07
N PHE A 207 30.75 -10.18 20.35
CA PHE A 207 29.83 -10.15 21.48
C PHE A 207 29.70 -11.55 22.09
N ASP A 208 29.95 -11.62 23.39
CA ASP A 208 29.85 -12.83 24.23
C ASP A 208 28.87 -12.66 25.41
N GLY A 209 28.15 -11.54 25.47
CA GLY A 209 27.20 -11.24 26.55
C GLY A 209 27.82 -10.80 27.88
N SER A 210 29.14 -10.59 27.94
CA SER A 210 29.82 -10.14 29.18
C SER A 210 29.67 -8.63 29.48
N ALA A 211 29.31 -7.84 28.47
CA ALA A 211 29.07 -6.39 28.58
C ALA A 211 28.03 -5.94 27.56
N ASP A 212 27.49 -4.72 27.73
CA ASP A 212 26.61 -4.10 26.74
C ASP A 212 27.31 -4.01 25.37
N ILE A 213 26.57 -4.35 24.31
CA ILE A 213 27.07 -4.21 22.94
C ILE A 213 26.73 -2.84 22.39
N THR A 214 27.75 -2.09 21.96
CA THR A 214 27.57 -0.89 21.15
C THR A 214 27.67 -1.26 19.69
N ILE A 215 26.54 -1.28 18.98
CA ILE A 215 26.50 -1.55 17.54
C ILE A 215 26.54 -0.22 16.81
N ILE A 216 27.64 0.04 16.12
CA ILE A 216 27.68 1.09 15.09
C ILE A 216 27.37 0.38 13.76
N ALA A 217 26.10 0.43 13.34
CA ALA A 217 25.69 -0.12 12.05
C ALA A 217 25.68 0.98 10.98
N GLU A 218 26.36 0.72 9.87
CA GLU A 218 26.12 1.48 8.65
C GLU A 218 24.70 1.18 8.17
N ALA A 219 23.95 2.22 7.78
CA ALA A 219 22.69 2.03 7.10
C ALA A 219 23.01 1.41 5.72
N ASN A 220 22.95 0.08 5.62
CA ASN A 220 23.23 -0.71 4.41
C ASN A 220 22.16 -0.47 3.33
N GLY A 221 22.06 0.77 2.83
CA GLY A 221 21.05 1.20 1.86
C GLY A 221 19.67 1.51 2.44
N GLY A 222 19.48 1.44 3.76
CA GLY A 222 18.26 1.84 4.45
C GLY A 222 18.23 3.33 4.81
N ASN A 223 17.04 3.85 5.16
CA ASN A 223 16.89 5.21 5.70
C ASN A 223 17.26 5.20 7.19
N ALA A 224 18.07 6.16 7.64
CA ALA A 224 18.31 6.36 9.06
C ALA A 224 17.12 7.11 9.70
N ASP A 225 16.64 6.65 10.87
CA ASP A 225 15.56 7.32 11.61
C ASP A 225 15.94 8.73 12.04
N THR A 226 17.22 8.93 12.40
CA THR A 226 17.80 10.26 12.66
C THR A 226 19.21 10.33 12.08
N ALA A 227 19.58 11.48 11.51
CA ALA A 227 20.94 11.73 11.03
C ALA A 227 21.38 13.13 11.47
N THR A 228 22.50 13.21 12.20
CA THR A 228 23.07 14.48 12.64
C THR A 228 23.78 15.22 11.50
N LYS A 229 24.34 14.49 10.53
CA LYS A 229 24.90 15.02 9.29
C LYS A 229 24.97 13.95 8.18
N LEU A 230 25.02 14.39 6.92
CA LEU A 230 25.33 13.55 5.77
C LEU A 230 26.82 13.16 5.81
N VAL A 231 27.12 11.89 5.57
CA VAL A 231 28.51 11.39 5.46
C VAL A 231 29.25 12.13 4.35
N ASN A 232 28.57 12.31 3.21
CA ASN A 232 29.07 13.08 2.08
C ASN A 232 28.15 14.28 1.88
N ALA A 233 28.67 15.48 2.13
CA ALA A 233 27.95 16.72 1.88
C ALA A 233 27.48 16.78 0.41
N ARG A 234 26.35 17.45 0.18
CA ARG A 234 25.76 17.66 -1.14
C ARG A 234 25.79 19.13 -1.47
N THR A 235 26.21 19.46 -2.68
CA THR A 235 26.13 20.82 -3.18
C THR A 235 24.69 21.09 -3.61
N ILE A 236 24.06 22.10 -3.03
CA ILE A 236 22.76 22.59 -3.45
C ILE A 236 22.99 23.76 -4.42
N ALA A 237 22.48 23.63 -5.64
CA ALA A 237 22.59 24.62 -6.69
C ALA A 237 21.21 25.06 -7.17
N THR A 238 21.09 26.32 -7.60
CA THR A 238 19.90 26.81 -8.31
C THR A 238 20.19 26.84 -9.81
N THR A 239 19.17 26.62 -10.63
CA THR A 239 19.26 26.64 -12.10
C THR A 239 18.14 27.51 -12.68
N GLY A 240 18.35 28.08 -13.87
CA GLY A 240 17.40 28.98 -14.53
C GLY A 240 17.71 30.46 -14.28
N ASP A 241 16.68 31.30 -14.24
CA ASP A 241 16.82 32.77 -14.18
C ASP A 241 17.39 33.30 -12.86
N VAL A 242 17.46 32.45 -11.83
CA VAL A 242 18.04 32.76 -10.53
C VAL A 242 19.42 32.11 -10.41
N MET A 243 20.45 32.95 -10.41
CA MET A 243 21.83 32.57 -10.17
C MET A 243 22.12 32.58 -8.67
N GLY A 244 22.32 31.40 -8.09
CA GLY A 244 22.76 31.22 -6.70
C GLY A 244 24.17 30.62 -6.66
N VAL A 245 24.94 30.97 -5.62
CA VAL A 245 26.22 30.30 -5.38
C VAL A 245 25.94 28.89 -4.89
N ALA A 246 26.50 27.89 -5.58
CA ALA A 246 26.35 26.50 -5.19
C ALA A 246 26.99 26.28 -3.81
N THR A 247 26.19 25.92 -2.81
CA THR A 247 26.61 25.84 -1.41
C THR A 247 26.56 24.40 -0.91
N SER A 248 27.60 23.97 -0.19
CA SER A 248 27.65 22.65 0.43
C SER A 248 26.67 22.54 1.59
N PHE A 249 25.90 21.45 1.65
CA PHE A 249 24.98 21.11 2.73
C PHE A 249 25.24 19.69 3.22
N ASP A 250 25.47 19.55 4.52
CA ASP A 250 25.58 18.25 5.18
C ASP A 250 24.57 18.09 6.34
N GLY A 251 23.69 19.07 6.59
CA GLY A 251 22.69 18.99 7.65
C GLY A 251 23.19 19.36 9.05
N SER A 252 24.49 19.70 9.24
CA SER A 252 24.98 20.10 10.57
C SER A 252 24.47 21.47 11.03
N ALA A 253 24.07 22.32 10.08
CA ALA A 253 23.52 23.65 10.32
C ALA A 253 22.65 24.11 9.14
N ASN A 254 21.85 25.15 9.36
CA ASN A 254 21.15 25.85 8.28
C ASN A 254 22.15 26.49 7.32
N ILE A 255 21.86 26.40 6.01
CA ILE A 255 22.63 27.10 4.97
C ILE A 255 21.81 28.23 4.36
N SER A 256 22.49 29.27 3.89
CA SER A 256 21.91 30.31 3.04
C SER A 256 22.48 30.18 1.64
N ILE A 257 21.62 30.20 0.62
CA ILE A 257 22.02 30.25 -0.78
C ILE A 257 21.77 31.68 -1.26
N PRO A 258 22.78 32.55 -1.29
CA PRO A 258 22.62 33.89 -1.80
C PRO A 258 22.29 33.82 -3.29
N THR A 259 21.20 34.47 -3.69
CA THR A 259 20.70 34.45 -5.06
C THR A 259 20.66 35.84 -5.69
N THR A 260 20.82 35.87 -7.00
CA THR A 260 20.67 37.06 -7.85
C THR A 260 19.86 36.66 -9.09
N LEU A 261 19.08 37.58 -9.66
CA LEU A 261 18.51 37.33 -10.99
C LEU A 261 19.58 37.53 -12.05
N ALA A 262 19.57 36.67 -13.07
CA ALA A 262 20.30 36.91 -14.31
C ALA A 262 19.77 38.18 -14.99
N ALA A 263 20.64 38.88 -15.73
CA ALA A 263 20.20 40.01 -16.54
C ALA A 263 19.31 39.50 -17.68
N SER A 264 18.14 40.09 -17.86
CA SER A 264 17.19 39.69 -18.92
C SER A 264 17.67 40.02 -20.36
N GLY A 265 18.83 40.66 -20.50
CA GLY A 265 19.34 41.21 -21.77
C GLY A 265 18.82 42.62 -22.09
N VAL A 266 17.83 43.12 -21.35
CA VAL A 266 17.39 44.52 -21.47
C VAL A 266 18.47 45.43 -20.89
N THR A 267 18.94 46.41 -21.68
CA THR A 267 19.89 47.40 -21.20
C THR A 267 19.23 48.28 -20.13
N ALA A 268 19.90 48.42 -18.98
CA ALA A 268 19.43 49.26 -17.88
C ALA A 268 19.25 50.71 -18.34
N GLY A 269 18.16 51.33 -17.91
CA GLY A 269 17.90 52.73 -18.26
C GLY A 269 16.43 53.08 -18.27
N SER A 270 16.16 54.35 -18.58
CA SER A 270 14.82 54.87 -18.75
C SER A 270 14.36 54.70 -20.20
N TYR A 271 13.28 53.97 -20.36
CA TYR A 271 12.48 53.89 -21.57
C TYR A 271 11.32 54.89 -21.45
N THR A 272 10.55 55.07 -22.53
CA THR A 272 9.46 56.05 -22.61
C THR A 272 8.52 56.08 -21.40
N SER A 273 8.20 54.91 -20.83
CA SER A 273 7.21 54.80 -19.75
C SER A 273 7.65 53.95 -18.58
N VAL A 274 8.84 53.34 -18.64
CA VAL A 274 9.37 52.49 -17.57
C VAL A 274 10.87 52.73 -17.41
N THR A 275 11.37 52.58 -16.20
CA THR A 275 12.80 52.46 -15.93
C THR A 275 13.09 51.04 -15.52
N VAL A 276 14.14 50.46 -16.09
CA VAL A 276 14.58 49.10 -15.77
C VAL A 276 15.97 49.12 -15.16
N ASP A 277 16.19 48.26 -14.16
CA ASP A 277 17.51 48.08 -13.55
C ASP A 277 18.43 47.19 -14.40
N ALA A 278 19.67 46.97 -13.93
CA ALA A 278 20.64 46.08 -14.58
C ALA A 278 20.21 44.61 -14.68
N LYS A 279 19.18 44.20 -13.93
CA LYS A 279 18.59 42.87 -14.03
C LYS A 279 17.37 42.85 -14.95
N GLY A 280 17.00 44.00 -15.54
CA GLY A 280 15.88 44.15 -16.45
C GLY A 280 14.51 44.21 -15.76
N ARG A 281 14.46 44.41 -14.44
CA ARG A 281 13.21 44.57 -13.70
C ARG A 281 12.72 46.00 -13.84
N VAL A 282 11.42 46.21 -14.02
CA VAL A 282 10.81 47.54 -13.96
C VAL A 282 10.89 48.06 -12.52
N THR A 283 11.59 49.17 -12.33
CA THR A 283 11.78 49.82 -11.02
C THR A 283 10.95 51.09 -10.85
N ALA A 284 10.46 51.65 -11.94
CA ALA A 284 9.52 52.76 -11.96
C ALA A 284 8.79 52.78 -13.31
N GLY A 285 7.58 53.36 -13.36
CA GLY A 285 6.88 53.57 -14.63
C GLY A 285 5.58 54.33 -14.48
N THR A 286 5.05 54.80 -15.61
CA THR A 286 3.75 55.43 -15.74
C THR A 286 2.95 54.72 -16.83
N ASN A 287 1.62 54.72 -16.73
CA ASN A 287 0.78 54.26 -17.82
C ASN A 287 0.87 55.29 -18.97
N PRO A 288 1.28 54.89 -20.20
CA PRO A 288 1.38 55.83 -21.30
C PRO A 288 -0.01 56.37 -21.67
N THR A 289 -0.19 57.68 -21.58
CA THR A 289 -1.41 58.39 -21.99
C THR A 289 -1.31 58.96 -23.41
N SER A 290 -0.15 58.81 -24.06
CA SER A 290 0.09 59.11 -25.47
C SER A 290 1.11 58.15 -26.07
N LEU A 291 0.98 57.84 -27.37
CA LEU A 291 1.97 57.08 -28.13
C LEU A 291 3.15 58.00 -28.44
N ALA A 292 4.37 57.57 -28.11
CA ALA A 292 5.58 58.41 -28.17
C ALA A 292 6.16 58.67 -29.58
N VAL A 293 5.42 58.36 -30.63
CA VAL A 293 5.82 58.66 -32.01
C VAL A 293 4.69 59.42 -32.69
N SER A 294 5.05 60.54 -33.33
CA SER A 294 4.17 61.23 -34.27
C SER A 294 3.77 60.26 -35.39
N VAL A 295 2.50 59.88 -35.44
CA VAL A 295 1.95 59.12 -36.57
C VAL A 295 1.81 60.06 -37.76
N THR A 296 2.86 60.22 -38.56
CA THR A 296 2.85 60.93 -39.85
C THR A 296 2.09 60.18 -40.96
N GLY A 297 1.19 59.25 -40.59
CA GLY A 297 0.41 58.43 -41.50
C GLY A 297 -0.97 59.04 -41.79
N ASN A 298 -1.45 58.87 -43.02
CA ASN A 298 -2.80 59.29 -43.44
C ASN A 298 -3.86 58.63 -42.54
N ALA A 299 -4.68 59.45 -41.88
CA ALA A 299 -5.80 58.95 -41.09
C ALA A 299 -6.88 58.37 -42.02
N ALA A 300 -7.32 57.13 -41.78
CA ALA A 300 -8.37 56.47 -42.56
C ALA A 300 -9.70 57.25 -42.57
N THR A 301 -9.94 58.08 -41.55
CA THR A 301 -11.06 59.02 -41.47
C THR A 301 -10.59 60.33 -40.85
N ALA A 302 -9.90 61.19 -41.61
CA ALA A 302 -9.60 62.54 -41.15
C ALA A 302 -10.87 63.41 -41.20
N THR A 303 -11.41 63.80 -40.04
CA THR A 303 -12.58 64.70 -39.98
C THR A 303 -12.23 66.14 -40.36
N LYS A 304 -10.96 66.56 -40.17
CA LYS A 304 -10.42 67.87 -40.60
C LYS A 304 -8.91 67.83 -40.90
N LEU A 305 -8.41 68.72 -41.76
CA LEU A 305 -6.99 69.05 -41.90
C LEU A 305 -6.52 69.84 -40.68
N ALA A 306 -5.38 69.45 -40.09
CA ALA A 306 -4.80 70.16 -38.94
C ALA A 306 -4.45 71.63 -39.26
N THR A 307 -4.20 71.95 -40.53
CA THR A 307 -4.07 73.31 -41.02
C THR A 307 -4.86 73.42 -42.31
N ALA A 308 -5.86 74.33 -42.32
CA ALA A 308 -6.67 74.58 -43.49
C ALA A 308 -5.82 75.03 -44.69
N ARG A 309 -6.27 74.70 -45.90
CA ARG A 309 -5.57 75.03 -47.15
C ARG A 309 -6.45 75.91 -48.02
N THR A 310 -5.86 76.90 -48.67
CA THR A 310 -6.57 77.75 -49.65
C THR A 310 -6.59 77.05 -51.00
N ILE A 311 -7.77 76.90 -51.58
CA ILE A 311 -7.99 76.42 -52.95
C ILE A 311 -8.32 77.65 -53.78
N SER A 312 -7.56 77.89 -54.85
CA SER A 312 -7.72 79.05 -55.72
C SER A 312 -7.88 78.64 -57.18
N LEU A 313 -8.75 79.36 -57.89
CA LEU A 313 -8.92 79.38 -59.33
C LEU A 313 -8.14 80.59 -59.86
N ALA A 314 -7.39 80.38 -60.93
CA ALA A 314 -6.60 81.41 -61.60
C ALA A 314 -6.81 81.30 -63.12
N GLY A 315 -6.59 82.41 -63.83
CA GLY A 315 -6.88 82.56 -65.26
C GLY A 315 -8.12 83.43 -65.47
N ASP A 316 -8.87 83.13 -66.53
CA ASP A 316 -10.01 83.96 -66.97
C ASP A 316 -11.19 83.96 -65.96
N ALA A 317 -11.21 82.97 -65.07
CA ALA A 317 -12.06 82.92 -63.89
C ALA A 317 -11.18 82.86 -62.64
N THR A 318 -11.39 83.81 -61.73
CA THR A 318 -10.66 83.92 -60.46
C THR A 318 -11.58 83.69 -59.28
N GLY A 319 -11.07 83.11 -58.21
CA GLY A 319 -11.86 82.84 -57.01
C GLY A 319 -11.09 81.97 -56.05
N SER A 320 -11.31 82.10 -54.74
CA SER A 320 -10.65 81.20 -53.79
C SER A 320 -11.50 80.97 -52.54
N THR A 321 -11.24 79.85 -51.86
CA THR A 321 -11.83 79.53 -50.55
C THR A 321 -10.85 78.74 -49.72
N THR A 322 -11.05 78.72 -48.40
CA THR A 322 -10.23 77.93 -47.48
C THR A 322 -10.98 76.65 -47.10
N PHE A 323 -10.31 75.50 -47.21
CA PHE A 323 -10.89 74.18 -46.95
C PHE A 323 -10.06 73.43 -45.90
N ASP A 324 -10.75 72.91 -44.88
CA ASP A 324 -10.17 72.06 -43.84
C ASP A 324 -10.89 70.72 -43.71
N GLY A 325 -11.84 70.36 -44.58
CA GLY A 325 -12.60 69.10 -44.51
C GLY A 325 -13.74 69.06 -43.49
N SER A 326 -13.97 70.14 -42.74
CA SER A 326 -15.04 70.18 -41.73
C SER A 326 -16.47 70.24 -42.28
N GLY A 327 -16.60 70.57 -43.56
CA GLY A 327 -17.85 70.68 -44.29
C GLY A 327 -17.59 71.04 -45.76
N ASN A 328 -18.67 71.19 -46.53
CA ASN A 328 -18.58 71.61 -47.93
C ASN A 328 -18.09 73.06 -48.02
N ALA A 329 -17.16 73.34 -48.94
CA ALA A 329 -16.70 74.69 -49.23
C ALA A 329 -17.13 75.12 -50.63
N SER A 330 -17.68 76.32 -50.73
CA SER A 330 -18.01 76.97 -52.01
C SER A 330 -16.90 77.93 -52.40
N ILE A 331 -16.54 77.96 -53.67
CA ILE A 331 -15.67 79.00 -54.25
C ILE A 331 -16.56 79.96 -55.01
N THR A 332 -16.60 81.21 -54.57
CA THR A 332 -17.21 82.29 -55.35
C THR A 332 -16.25 82.63 -56.47
N VAL A 333 -16.75 82.60 -57.70
CA VAL A 333 -15.96 82.83 -58.92
C VAL A 333 -16.30 84.21 -59.50
N ASP A 334 -15.27 84.98 -59.78
CA ASP A 334 -15.30 86.22 -60.54
C ASP A 334 -14.68 85.97 -61.92
N VAL A 335 -15.48 86.09 -62.97
CA VAL A 335 -15.03 85.96 -64.36
C VAL A 335 -14.71 87.35 -64.86
N THR A 336 -13.43 87.64 -65.08
CA THR A 336 -13.00 88.95 -65.56
C THR A 336 -13.49 89.13 -67.00
N SER A 337 -14.06 90.31 -67.28
CA SER A 337 -15.02 90.59 -68.34
C SER A 337 -14.44 90.67 -69.76
N ALA A 338 -13.81 89.61 -70.27
CA ALA A 338 -13.27 89.55 -71.64
C ALA A 338 -13.93 88.51 -72.56
N ASP A 339 -14.89 87.71 -72.09
CA ASP A 339 -15.58 86.73 -72.97
C ASP A 339 -17.12 86.82 -72.95
N SER A 340 -17.67 87.88 -72.34
CA SER A 340 -19.10 88.17 -72.38
C SER A 340 -19.55 89.02 -73.58
N ALA A 341 -18.68 89.28 -74.57
CA ALA A 341 -18.94 90.26 -75.63
C ALA A 341 -18.92 89.71 -77.08
N ALA A 342 -18.73 88.41 -77.32
CA ALA A 342 -18.49 87.93 -78.68
C ALA A 342 -19.56 87.03 -79.33
N TYR A 343 -20.52 86.39 -78.64
CA TYR A 343 -21.40 85.45 -79.37
C TYR A 343 -22.84 85.16 -78.91
N ALA A 344 -23.44 85.84 -77.92
CA ALA A 344 -24.81 85.47 -77.54
C ALA A 344 -25.69 86.56 -76.91
N THR A 345 -25.73 87.74 -77.51
CA THR A 345 -26.90 88.63 -77.37
C THR A 345 -27.63 88.70 -78.71
N SER A 346 -28.64 87.85 -78.88
CA SER A 346 -29.97 88.13 -79.45
C SER A 346 -30.18 89.27 -80.47
N ALA A 347 -29.30 89.48 -81.47
CA ALA A 347 -29.53 90.45 -82.56
C ALA A 347 -28.67 90.21 -83.84
N GLY A 348 -28.19 88.98 -84.07
CA GLY A 348 -27.05 88.75 -84.96
C GLY A 348 -27.30 88.16 -86.36
N ASN A 349 -28.53 88.13 -86.90
CA ASN A 349 -28.78 87.71 -88.29
C ASN A 349 -30.15 88.15 -88.84
N ALA A 350 -30.17 89.10 -89.79
CA ALA A 350 -31.07 89.14 -90.97
C ALA A 350 -31.06 90.46 -91.79
N ASP A 351 -30.34 91.52 -91.41
CA ASP A 351 -30.45 92.82 -92.11
C ASP A 351 -29.52 93.00 -93.34
N THR A 352 -28.89 91.92 -93.79
CA THR A 352 -28.04 91.96 -95.00
C THR A 352 -28.27 90.71 -95.84
N LEU A 353 -28.52 90.91 -97.14
CA LEU A 353 -28.55 89.87 -98.19
C LEU A 353 -27.42 90.19 -99.16
N ASP A 354 -26.47 89.25 -99.34
CA ASP A 354 -25.29 89.41 -100.21
C ASP A 354 -24.52 90.73 -100.02
N GLY A 355 -24.44 91.21 -98.78
CA GLY A 355 -23.66 92.40 -98.42
C GLY A 355 -24.36 93.74 -98.65
N HIS A 356 -25.61 93.75 -99.13
CA HIS A 356 -26.42 94.96 -99.27
C HIS A 356 -27.48 95.06 -98.17
N HIS A 357 -27.67 96.28 -97.66
CA HIS A 357 -28.68 96.59 -96.64
C HIS A 357 -30.06 96.69 -97.30
N TRP A 358 -31.14 96.35 -96.59
CA TRP A 358 -32.50 96.31 -97.13
C TRP A 358 -32.96 97.65 -97.77
N SER A 359 -32.49 98.79 -97.26
CA SER A 359 -32.78 100.11 -97.85
C SER A 359 -32.22 100.30 -99.26
N GLU A 360 -31.07 99.70 -99.57
CA GLU A 360 -30.44 99.79 -100.90
C GLU A 360 -31.22 98.97 -101.95
N VAL A 361 -31.84 97.87 -101.53
CA VAL A 361 -32.68 97.02 -102.37
C VAL A 361 -34.03 97.70 -102.66
N GLN A 362 -34.60 98.45 -101.71
CA GLN A 362 -35.84 99.19 -101.90
C GLN A 362 -35.69 100.34 -102.91
N ASP A 363 -34.59 101.09 -102.87
CA ASP A 363 -34.33 102.20 -103.80
C ASP A 363 -34.19 101.73 -105.26
N ALA A 364 -33.59 100.55 -105.50
CA ALA A 364 -33.41 99.97 -106.84
C ALA A 364 -34.73 99.49 -107.48
N ILE A 365 -35.70 99.04 -106.67
CA ILE A 365 -37.04 98.64 -107.13
C ILE A 365 -37.88 99.89 -107.43
N ALA A 366 -37.75 100.94 -106.62
CA ALA A 366 -38.49 102.19 -106.80
C ALA A 366 -37.99 103.04 -108.00
N THR A 367 -36.75 102.86 -108.46
CA THR A 367 -36.16 103.61 -109.60
C THR A 367 -36.36 102.97 -110.97
N ASN A 368 -36.80 101.71 -111.07
CA ASN A 368 -37.15 101.04 -112.34
C ASN A 368 -38.61 101.35 -112.73
N ASN A 369 -38.88 102.62 -113.08
CA ASN A 369 -40.21 103.15 -113.37
C ASN A 369 -40.80 102.56 -114.68
N PHE A 370 -41.45 101.38 -114.60
CA PHE A 370 -42.10 100.70 -115.74
C PHE A 370 -43.25 101.50 -116.38
N ASP A 371 -43.76 102.51 -115.68
CA ASP A 371 -44.79 103.43 -116.14
C ASP A 371 -44.31 104.87 -115.95
N THR A 372 -44.06 105.56 -117.06
CA THR A 372 -43.56 106.95 -117.07
C THR A 372 -44.67 107.96 -117.33
N GLY A 373 -45.92 107.50 -117.38
CA GLY A 373 -47.12 108.33 -117.48
C GLY A 373 -48.26 107.62 -118.20
N HIS A 374 -49.46 107.66 -117.65
CA HIS A 374 -50.65 107.03 -118.22
C HIS A 374 -51.89 107.92 -118.09
N SER A 375 -52.91 107.60 -118.87
CA SER A 375 -54.28 108.04 -118.71
C SER A 375 -55.20 106.86 -118.99
N PHE A 376 -55.83 106.32 -117.95
CA PHE A 376 -56.78 105.21 -118.08
C PHE A 376 -58.21 105.68 -118.41
N ASN A 377 -58.33 106.78 -119.13
CA ASN A 377 -59.60 107.26 -119.65
C ASN A 377 -60.10 106.35 -120.79
N ALA A 378 -61.38 106.47 -121.14
CA ALA A 378 -61.99 105.69 -122.21
C ALA A 378 -61.24 105.84 -123.56
N ASN A 379 -60.75 107.04 -123.85
CA ASN A 379 -59.69 107.27 -124.83
C ASN A 379 -58.43 107.64 -124.04
N GLY A 380 -57.47 106.71 -123.98
CA GLY A 380 -56.40 106.72 -123.00
C GLY A 380 -55.05 106.28 -123.58
N TYR A 381 -54.03 106.33 -122.72
CA TYR A 381 -52.67 105.91 -123.08
C TYR A 381 -51.87 105.38 -121.89
N GLN A 382 -50.78 104.67 -122.18
CA GLN A 382 -49.72 104.35 -121.23
C GLN A 382 -48.36 104.53 -121.90
N LYS A 383 -47.44 105.21 -121.22
CA LYS A 383 -46.02 105.35 -121.59
C LYS A 383 -45.21 104.34 -120.79
N LEU A 384 -44.51 103.48 -121.50
CA LEU A 384 -43.65 102.46 -120.91
C LEU A 384 -42.26 103.04 -120.63
N GLY A 385 -41.56 102.49 -119.64
CA GLY A 385 -40.19 102.88 -119.31
C GLY A 385 -39.18 102.78 -120.48
N SER A 386 -39.52 102.04 -121.54
CA SER A 386 -38.73 101.96 -122.78
C SER A 386 -38.92 103.13 -123.75
N GLY A 387 -39.89 104.02 -123.52
CA GLY A 387 -40.28 105.09 -124.44
C GLY A 387 -41.41 104.73 -125.40
N LEU A 388 -41.79 103.45 -125.51
CA LEU A 388 -42.99 103.06 -126.25
C LEU A 388 -44.24 103.61 -125.56
N ILE A 389 -45.18 104.06 -126.37
CA ILE A 389 -46.48 104.54 -125.96
C ILE A 389 -47.54 103.64 -126.59
N ILE A 390 -48.50 103.25 -125.79
CA ILE A 390 -49.69 102.53 -126.20
C ILE A 390 -50.88 103.48 -125.99
N GLN A 391 -51.74 103.62 -126.99
CA GLN A 391 -52.94 104.46 -126.92
C GLN A 391 -54.16 103.67 -127.39
N TRP A 392 -55.32 103.95 -126.82
CA TRP A 392 -56.58 103.31 -127.19
C TRP A 392 -57.74 104.28 -127.14
N GLY A 393 -58.84 103.90 -127.79
CA GLY A 393 -60.08 104.62 -127.66
C GLY A 393 -61.20 104.06 -128.51
N SER A 394 -62.30 104.80 -128.55
CA SER A 394 -63.44 104.54 -129.42
C SER A 394 -63.96 105.83 -130.04
N LEU A 395 -64.46 105.72 -131.27
CA LEU A 395 -65.10 106.83 -132.00
C LEU A 395 -66.24 106.27 -132.86
N THR A 396 -67.31 107.03 -133.04
CA THR A 396 -68.37 106.66 -134.00
C THR A 396 -67.83 106.79 -135.41
N VAL A 397 -67.86 105.69 -136.18
CA VAL A 397 -67.38 105.67 -137.57
C VAL A 397 -68.58 105.38 -138.47
N PRO A 398 -68.92 106.27 -139.43
CA PRO A 398 -69.92 105.99 -140.44
C PRO A 398 -69.46 104.83 -141.34
N ILE A 399 -70.37 103.90 -141.60
CA ILE A 399 -70.09 102.67 -142.36
C ILE A 399 -70.71 102.74 -143.75
N ASN A 400 -70.34 103.79 -144.48
CA ASN A 400 -70.77 104.13 -145.83
C ASN A 400 -69.59 104.54 -146.71
N GLN A 401 -68.39 104.02 -146.42
CA GLN A 401 -67.11 104.37 -147.05
C GLN A 401 -66.72 105.86 -146.92
N THR A 402 -67.28 106.58 -145.94
CA THR A 402 -66.80 107.93 -145.59
C THR A 402 -65.70 107.87 -144.54
N SER A 403 -64.79 108.84 -144.62
CA SER A 403 -63.63 108.96 -143.75
C SER A 403 -63.95 109.72 -142.47
N THR A 404 -63.56 109.18 -141.32
CA THR A 404 -63.61 109.87 -140.02
C THR A 404 -62.20 110.11 -139.48
N SER A 405 -61.89 111.34 -139.10
CA SER A 405 -60.61 111.69 -138.50
C SER A 405 -60.57 111.25 -137.03
N LEU A 406 -59.57 110.45 -136.69
CA LEU A 406 -59.23 110.06 -135.34
C LEU A 406 -58.01 110.85 -134.85
N THR A 407 -58.13 111.47 -133.68
CA THR A 407 -57.01 112.11 -132.96
C THR A 407 -56.63 111.26 -131.76
N PHE A 408 -55.33 110.98 -131.57
CA PHE A 408 -54.84 110.25 -130.41
C PHE A 408 -54.90 111.12 -129.13
N PRO A 409 -55.12 110.53 -127.94
CA PRO A 409 -55.11 111.23 -126.66
C PRO A 409 -53.87 112.10 -126.43
N ILE A 410 -52.70 111.59 -126.84
CA ILE A 410 -51.46 112.36 -126.93
C ILE A 410 -50.80 112.12 -128.30
N PRO A 411 -50.03 113.08 -128.82
CA PRO A 411 -49.16 112.80 -129.95
C PRO A 411 -48.12 111.74 -129.57
N PHE A 412 -47.84 110.80 -130.47
CA PHE A 412 -46.61 110.03 -130.41
C PHE A 412 -45.44 110.97 -130.68
N PRO A 413 -44.49 111.16 -129.75
CA PRO A 413 -43.39 112.12 -129.90
C PRO A 413 -42.62 112.01 -131.22
N THR A 414 -42.45 110.79 -131.74
CA THR A 414 -41.72 110.51 -132.97
C THR A 414 -42.65 109.97 -134.06
N ALA A 415 -43.29 108.83 -133.81
CA ALA A 415 -44.10 108.16 -134.84
C ALA A 415 -45.13 107.20 -134.23
N CYS A 416 -46.29 107.09 -134.90
CA CYS A 416 -47.20 105.97 -134.70
C CYS A 416 -46.75 104.82 -135.63
N PHE A 417 -46.46 103.66 -135.06
CA PHE A 417 -46.07 102.48 -135.85
C PHE A 417 -47.27 101.79 -136.47
N GLN A 418 -48.34 101.61 -135.69
CA GLN A 418 -49.50 100.86 -136.13
C GLN A 418 -50.75 101.36 -135.42
N VAL A 419 -51.85 101.37 -136.19
CA VAL A 419 -53.21 101.51 -135.67
C VAL A 419 -53.99 100.29 -136.09
N GLN A 420 -54.64 99.64 -135.14
CA GLN A 420 -55.59 98.58 -135.38
C GLN A 420 -56.96 99.04 -134.89
N ALA A 421 -57.96 98.93 -135.76
CA ALA A 421 -59.33 99.24 -135.43
C ALA A 421 -60.19 97.98 -135.55
N THR A 422 -61.18 97.88 -134.68
CA THR A 422 -62.23 96.87 -134.70
C THR A 422 -63.57 97.57 -134.63
N ILE A 423 -64.59 96.97 -135.24
CA ILE A 423 -65.93 97.53 -135.27
C ILE A 423 -66.79 96.88 -134.19
N ASP A 424 -67.44 97.71 -133.38
CA ASP A 424 -68.46 97.35 -132.42
C ASP A 424 -69.82 97.76 -132.96
N TYR A 425 -70.70 96.77 -133.14
CA TYR A 425 -72.03 96.94 -133.74
C TYR A 425 -73.08 96.10 -132.99
N LYS A 426 -74.33 96.57 -133.01
CA LYS A 426 -75.40 96.02 -132.16
C LYS A 426 -76.14 94.81 -132.76
N SER A 427 -76.25 94.71 -134.08
CA SER A 427 -76.84 93.56 -134.80
C SER A 427 -76.56 93.68 -136.31
N ILE A 428 -76.38 92.56 -137.02
CA ILE A 428 -76.37 92.48 -138.49
C ILE A 428 -77.48 91.52 -138.94
N VAL A 429 -78.21 91.86 -140.01
CA VAL A 429 -79.25 90.99 -140.57
C VAL A 429 -78.72 90.16 -141.75
N SER A 430 -77.68 90.63 -142.47
CA SER A 430 -76.90 89.91 -143.49
C SER A 430 -75.63 90.72 -143.85
N GLY A 431 -74.52 90.09 -144.28
CA GLY A 431 -73.29 90.66 -144.90
C GLY A 431 -72.07 91.01 -144.02
N THR A 432 -71.05 91.68 -144.58
CA THR A 432 -69.72 91.89 -143.97
C THR A 432 -69.44 93.36 -143.63
N LEU A 433 -68.84 93.60 -142.45
CA LEU A 433 -68.35 94.90 -141.98
C LEU A 433 -66.83 94.88 -141.83
N ALA A 434 -66.15 95.89 -142.34
CA ALA A 434 -64.72 96.09 -142.13
C ALA A 434 -64.43 97.51 -141.67
N ILE A 435 -63.39 97.67 -140.85
CA ILE A 435 -62.84 98.98 -140.51
C ILE A 435 -61.34 98.91 -140.71
N TYR A 436 -60.78 99.91 -141.38
CA TYR A 436 -59.35 100.02 -141.59
C TYR A 436 -58.87 101.44 -141.37
N ALA A 437 -57.63 101.56 -140.91
CA ALA A 437 -56.96 102.83 -140.67
C ALA A 437 -56.10 103.20 -141.88
N THR A 438 -56.17 104.47 -142.30
CA THR A 438 -55.34 105.04 -143.36
C THR A 438 -54.73 106.37 -142.88
N ASN A 439 -53.72 106.88 -143.58
CA ASN A 439 -53.05 108.15 -143.27
C ASN A 439 -52.59 108.25 -141.81
N ILE A 440 -51.93 107.21 -141.30
CA ILE A 440 -51.42 107.17 -139.93
C ILE A 440 -50.30 108.20 -139.76
N THR A 441 -50.45 109.07 -138.76
CA THR A 441 -49.47 110.09 -138.36
C THR A 441 -49.21 110.00 -136.86
N ALA A 442 -48.24 110.77 -136.36
CA ALA A 442 -47.97 110.89 -134.92
C ALA A 442 -49.17 111.39 -134.09
N ASN A 443 -50.10 112.15 -134.69
CA ASN A 443 -51.21 112.79 -133.98
C ASN A 443 -52.54 112.03 -134.09
N GLY A 444 -52.62 111.08 -135.02
CA GLY A 444 -53.89 110.44 -135.36
C GLY A 444 -53.86 109.79 -136.73
N CYS A 445 -55.01 109.27 -137.14
CA CYS A 445 -55.19 108.64 -138.44
C CYS A 445 -56.61 108.87 -138.96
N THR A 446 -56.91 108.34 -140.13
CA THR A 446 -58.28 108.30 -140.67
C THR A 446 -58.83 106.89 -140.51
N LEU A 447 -60.01 106.74 -139.91
CA LEU A 447 -60.75 105.49 -139.89
C LEU A 447 -61.83 105.50 -140.97
N ILE A 448 -61.90 104.41 -141.75
CA ILE A 448 -62.91 104.22 -142.79
C ILE A 448 -63.66 102.94 -142.45
N GLY A 449 -64.98 103.07 -142.30
CA GLY A 449 -65.89 101.95 -142.17
C GLY A 449 -66.43 101.55 -143.54
N ASP A 450 -66.25 100.28 -143.90
CA ASP A 450 -66.75 99.70 -145.13
C ASP A 450 -67.87 98.69 -144.84
N TYR A 451 -68.85 98.63 -145.74
CA TYR A 451 -70.03 97.81 -145.57
C TYR A 451 -70.65 97.39 -146.89
N ASP A 452 -71.17 96.15 -146.91
CA ASP A 452 -71.85 95.54 -148.06
C ASP A 452 -73.31 95.17 -147.71
N VAL A 453 -74.10 96.11 -147.13
CA VAL A 453 -75.53 95.89 -146.83
C VAL A 453 -76.36 97.19 -146.66
N ASP A 454 -77.69 97.06 -146.70
CA ASP A 454 -78.66 98.16 -146.89
C ASP A 454 -79.15 98.94 -145.65
N SER A 455 -78.69 98.68 -144.42
CA SER A 455 -78.85 99.65 -143.32
C SER A 455 -78.23 99.19 -142.01
N VAL A 456 -77.33 100.01 -141.46
CA VAL A 456 -76.95 99.94 -140.05
C VAL A 456 -76.94 101.37 -139.51
N THR A 457 -77.37 101.52 -138.26
CA THR A 457 -77.26 102.78 -137.53
C THR A 457 -75.93 102.81 -136.76
N ASN A 458 -75.10 103.81 -137.03
CA ASN A 458 -73.86 104.20 -136.34
C ASN A 458 -73.11 103.10 -135.56
N SER A 459 -72.05 102.55 -136.14
CA SER A 459 -71.13 101.65 -135.45
C SER A 459 -70.00 102.42 -134.74
N LYS A 460 -69.49 101.87 -133.64
CA LYS A 460 -68.31 102.42 -132.96
C LYS A 460 -67.06 101.68 -133.44
N GLY A 461 -66.06 102.43 -133.90
CA GLY A 461 -64.72 101.90 -134.13
C GLY A 461 -63.93 101.96 -132.83
N ASN A 462 -63.64 100.81 -132.21
CA ASN A 462 -62.66 100.70 -131.14
C ASN A 462 -61.28 100.59 -131.78
N TRP A 463 -60.30 101.30 -131.25
CA TRP A 463 -58.98 101.34 -131.86
C TRP A 463 -57.89 101.29 -130.80
N PHE A 464 -56.74 100.78 -131.24
CA PHE A 464 -55.51 100.68 -130.50
C PHE A 464 -54.37 101.15 -131.39
N ALA A 465 -53.48 101.96 -130.83
CA ALA A 465 -52.31 102.47 -131.53
C ALA A 465 -51.06 102.27 -130.66
N ILE A 466 -49.94 101.95 -131.31
CA ILE A 466 -48.63 101.86 -130.66
C ILE A 466 -47.62 102.69 -131.44
N GLY A 467 -46.73 103.35 -130.71
CA GLY A 467 -45.72 104.24 -131.25
C GLY A 467 -44.78 104.69 -130.14
N TYR A 468 -44.03 105.76 -130.39
CA TYR A 468 -43.10 106.35 -129.42
C TYR A 468 -42.78 107.79 -129.77
#